data_AF-B2ADD4-F1
#
_entry.id   AF-B2ADD4-F1
#
_cell.length_a   1.000
_cell.length_b   1.000
_cell.length_c   1.000
_cell.angle_alpha   90.00
_cell.angle_beta   90.00
_cell.angle_gamma   90.00
#
_symmetry.space_group_name_H-M   'P 1'
#
loop_
_entity.id
_entity.type
_entity.pdbx_description
1 polymer ?
#
loop_
_entity_poly.entity_id
_entity_poly.type
_entity_poly.pdbx_seq_one_letter_code
_entity_poly.pdbx_strand_id
1 'polypeptide(L)'
;MWLRDSARQLQSYLPLLTPSPSSDSLASLFRGTVNTQARNVLSAGYCNSFRPPPESGIISDEEGGDKDVVRPEYDRAGVFECKWEVDSLASFLELSRDYYFSTHDIEFFARQGNWTGAVRRVVEVGRGMQRGTTYGADGRVLGSGYSFARMTTRSTETLANDGAGSPVASGTGLVRSAFRPSDDATTYQFLVPGNMMFCVALAGAAVIAEDLGEQELAGEMRAFSREVREGIEKFGVVEVVGEDGVSKEKVYAYEVDGFGGVVLGDDANLPSLLSAPVMGYVAGSDPVYQATRRRILSRRNPYYADGEVVRGVGSPHTGPGKVWPMSLVMQIMTSEDDEEIRGALKQILGSTDGLGLIHESIDGWDSTKWTREWFSWANGLFGAMIVDLAKRKEGLLRESFQ
;
A
#
# COMPACT_ATOMS: atom_id res chain seq x y z
N MET A 1 12.03 10.21 1.77
CA MET A 1 11.91 8.89 1.11
C MET A 1 10.88 8.06 1.85
N TRP A 2 9.70 7.86 1.27
CA TRP A 2 8.71 6.90 1.78
C TRP A 2 9.16 5.47 1.47
N LEU A 3 8.93 4.54 2.41
CA LEU A 3 9.22 3.11 2.18
C LEU A 3 8.34 2.57 1.04
N ARG A 4 7.05 2.92 1.03
CA ARG A 4 6.10 2.61 -0.06
C ARG A 4 6.57 3.15 -1.40
N ASP A 5 6.70 4.46 -1.54
CA ASP A 5 6.97 5.11 -2.83
C ASP A 5 8.28 4.62 -3.46
N SER A 6 9.34 4.47 -2.65
CA SER A 6 10.62 3.99 -3.16
C SER A 6 10.57 2.53 -3.63
N ALA A 7 9.79 1.67 -2.98
CA ALA A 7 9.55 0.30 -3.46
C ALA A 7 8.74 0.31 -4.77
N ARG A 8 7.66 1.11 -4.85
CA ARG A 8 6.79 1.20 -6.03
C ARG A 8 7.48 1.81 -7.25
N GLN A 9 8.33 2.81 -7.04
CA GLN A 9 9.16 3.38 -8.10
C GLN A 9 10.09 2.31 -8.70
N LEU A 10 10.67 1.44 -7.87
CA LEU A 10 11.53 0.35 -8.35
C LEU A 10 10.76 -0.80 -8.98
N GLN A 11 9.56 -1.10 -8.48
CA GLN A 11 8.69 -2.15 -9.04
C GLN A 11 8.42 -1.94 -10.54
N SER A 12 8.43 -0.68 -11.00
CA SER A 12 8.27 -0.34 -12.41
C SER A 12 9.39 -0.87 -13.30
N TYR A 13 10.58 -1.09 -12.73
CA TYR A 13 11.74 -1.67 -13.42
C TYR A 13 11.87 -3.18 -13.23
N LEU A 14 11.02 -3.81 -12.41
CA LEU A 14 11.08 -5.24 -12.12
C LEU A 14 11.09 -6.11 -13.39
N PRO A 15 10.31 -5.82 -14.46
CA PRO A 15 10.37 -6.61 -15.70
C PRO A 15 11.72 -6.57 -16.43
N LEU A 16 12.58 -5.61 -16.10
CA LEU A 16 13.91 -5.41 -16.69
C LEU A 16 15.04 -5.85 -15.74
N LEU A 17 14.71 -6.24 -14.51
CA LEU A 17 15.68 -6.61 -13.50
C LEU A 17 16.32 -7.96 -13.84
N THR A 18 17.63 -7.96 -14.02
CA THR A 18 18.44 -9.16 -14.22
C THR A 18 19.55 -9.23 -13.16
N PRO A 19 20.03 -10.44 -12.79
CA PRO A 19 21.18 -10.58 -11.91
C PRO A 19 22.40 -9.82 -12.47
N SER A 20 23.07 -9.05 -11.64
CA SER A 20 24.30 -8.33 -12.04
C SER A 20 25.17 -7.96 -10.83
N PRO A 21 26.49 -8.25 -10.88
CA PRO A 21 27.43 -7.85 -9.83
C PRO A 21 27.92 -6.39 -9.97
N SER A 22 27.67 -5.73 -11.11
CA SER A 22 28.13 -4.35 -11.36
C SER A 22 27.47 -3.35 -10.40
N SER A 23 28.25 -2.38 -9.91
CA SER A 23 27.77 -1.25 -9.10
C SER A 23 26.83 -0.32 -9.86
N ASP A 24 26.92 -0.32 -11.19
CA ASP A 24 26.19 0.61 -12.08
C ASP A 24 24.99 -0.06 -12.75
N SER A 25 24.50 -1.16 -12.15
CA SER A 25 23.39 -1.95 -12.67
C SER A 25 22.08 -1.69 -11.94
N LEU A 26 20.96 -2.02 -12.59
CA LEU A 26 19.64 -1.99 -11.95
C LEU A 26 19.60 -2.86 -10.67
N ALA A 27 20.27 -4.02 -10.68
CA ALA A 27 20.39 -4.86 -9.50
C ALA A 27 21.09 -4.13 -8.33
N SER A 28 22.09 -3.30 -8.61
CA SER A 28 22.76 -2.46 -7.61
C SER A 28 21.82 -1.45 -6.98
N LEU A 29 20.96 -0.82 -7.81
CA LEU A 29 19.94 0.11 -7.33
C LEU A 29 18.95 -0.57 -6.38
N PHE A 30 18.46 -1.77 -6.72
CA PHE A 30 17.61 -2.55 -5.82
C PHE A 30 18.31 -2.89 -4.51
N ARG A 31 19.55 -3.39 -4.54
CA ARG A 31 20.35 -3.67 -3.33
C ARG A 31 20.52 -2.43 -2.46
N GLY A 32 20.84 -1.29 -3.07
CA GLY A 32 20.99 -0.01 -2.38
C GLY A 32 19.69 0.44 -1.68
N THR A 33 18.56 0.30 -2.36
CA THR A 33 17.25 0.63 -1.78
C THR A 33 16.85 -0.34 -0.68
N VAL A 34 17.00 -1.66 -0.86
CA VAL A 34 16.72 -2.66 0.20
C VAL A 34 17.58 -2.38 1.44
N ASN A 35 18.87 -2.11 1.28
CA ASN A 35 19.75 -1.75 2.40
C ASN A 35 19.35 -0.45 3.09
N THR A 36 18.94 0.56 2.32
CA THR A 36 18.49 1.83 2.87
C THR A 36 17.18 1.67 3.64
N GLN A 37 16.21 0.95 3.09
CA GLN A 37 14.97 0.64 3.78
C GLN A 37 15.22 -0.22 5.04
N ALA A 38 16.13 -1.20 5.00
CA ALA A 38 16.47 -2.00 6.17
C ALA A 38 16.99 -1.14 7.34
N ARG A 39 17.86 -0.15 7.05
CA ARG A 39 18.35 0.82 8.05
C ARG A 39 17.22 1.67 8.64
N ASN A 40 16.32 2.14 7.78
CA ASN A 40 15.16 2.95 8.17
C ASN A 40 14.18 2.16 9.05
N VAL A 41 13.90 0.91 8.71
CA VAL A 41 13.05 0.02 9.52
C VAL A 41 13.68 -0.26 10.89
N LEU A 42 15.00 -0.48 10.93
CA LEU A 42 15.74 -0.69 12.17
C LEU A 42 15.72 0.56 13.07
N SER A 43 15.87 1.75 12.49
CA SER A 43 15.90 3.00 13.26
C SER A 43 14.52 3.44 13.73
N ALA A 44 13.49 3.32 12.89
CA ALA A 44 12.14 3.79 13.20
C ALA A 44 11.05 2.99 12.48
N GLY A 45 10.86 1.72 12.89
CA GLY A 45 9.90 0.80 12.28
C GLY A 45 8.41 1.19 12.33
N TYR A 46 8.04 2.29 12.98
CA TYR A 46 6.67 2.85 12.94
C TYR A 46 6.51 3.98 11.92
N CYS A 47 7.58 4.46 11.30
CA CYS A 47 7.55 5.66 10.48
C CYS A 47 7.47 5.33 8.98
N ASN A 48 6.68 6.11 8.24
CA ASN A 48 6.46 5.95 6.80
C ASN A 48 7.61 6.55 5.96
N SER A 49 8.23 7.64 6.41
CA SER A 49 9.19 8.38 5.57
C SER A 49 10.43 8.92 6.28
N PHE A 50 11.55 8.94 5.54
CA PHE A 50 12.89 9.17 6.07
C PHE A 50 13.62 10.27 5.30
N ARG A 51 14.49 11.00 6.01
CA ARG A 51 15.37 12.00 5.40
C ARG A 51 16.49 11.30 4.59
N PRO A 52 17.14 12.00 3.64
CA PRO A 52 18.27 11.44 2.91
C PRO A 52 19.35 10.93 3.87
N PRO A 53 19.98 9.78 3.60
CA PRO A 53 21.00 9.26 4.49
C PRO A 53 22.24 10.17 4.47
N PRO A 54 22.99 10.32 5.57
CA PRO A 54 24.10 11.28 5.67
C PRO A 54 25.15 11.13 4.55
N GLU A 55 25.44 9.90 4.13
CA GLU A 55 26.40 9.63 3.06
C GLU A 55 25.97 10.12 1.68
N SER A 56 24.70 10.49 1.48
CA SER A 56 24.23 11.09 0.23
C SER A 56 24.72 12.52 0.02
N GLY A 57 25.12 13.21 1.09
CA GLY A 57 25.47 14.64 1.05
C GLY A 57 24.29 15.57 0.74
N ILE A 58 23.07 15.05 0.64
CA ILE A 58 21.86 15.85 0.39
C ILE A 58 21.39 16.45 1.72
N ILE A 59 21.33 17.78 1.77
CA ILE A 59 20.73 18.53 2.88
C ILE A 59 19.25 18.76 2.56
N SER A 60 18.38 18.43 3.50
CA SER A 60 16.94 18.65 3.39
C SER A 60 16.51 19.64 4.47
N ASP A 61 16.16 20.84 4.05
CA ASP A 61 15.65 21.92 4.92
C ASP A 61 14.11 21.89 5.04
N GLU A 62 13.46 20.86 4.49
CA GLU A 62 12.00 20.72 4.53
C GLU A 62 11.53 20.36 5.94
N GLU A 63 10.54 21.11 6.44
CA GLU A 63 9.81 20.74 7.65
C GLU A 63 8.98 19.49 7.37
N GLY A 64 9.26 18.41 8.09
CA GLY A 64 8.59 17.12 7.94
C GLY A 64 8.21 16.60 9.31
N GLY A 65 6.92 16.57 9.63
CA GLY A 65 6.40 16.01 10.89
C GLY A 65 7.01 16.58 12.18
N ASP A 66 7.77 17.68 12.10
CA ASP A 66 8.62 18.17 13.19
C ASP A 66 7.81 18.62 14.41
N LYS A 67 6.53 18.96 14.18
CA LYS A 67 5.57 19.39 15.21
C LYS A 67 4.65 18.26 15.67
N ASP A 68 4.78 17.06 15.12
CA ASP A 68 3.96 15.92 15.48
C ASP A 68 4.37 15.35 16.83
N VAL A 69 3.38 14.91 17.60
CA VAL A 69 3.56 14.18 18.85
C VAL A 69 3.35 12.70 18.56
N VAL A 70 4.44 11.93 18.61
CA VAL A 70 4.42 10.50 18.27
C VAL A 70 4.99 9.68 19.42
N ARG A 71 4.39 8.52 19.68
CA ARG A 71 4.95 7.50 20.57
C ARG A 71 4.96 6.14 19.86
N PRO A 72 6.01 5.32 20.01
CA PRO A 72 7.26 5.64 20.71
C PRO A 72 8.02 6.79 20.05
N GLU A 73 8.87 7.48 20.81
CA GLU A 73 9.72 8.54 20.28
C GLU A 73 10.72 7.96 19.26
N TYR A 74 11.10 8.78 18.29
CA TYR A 74 12.02 8.44 17.22
C TYR A 74 13.05 9.54 17.02
N ASP A 75 14.16 9.21 16.34
CA ASP A 75 15.16 10.20 15.97
C ASP A 75 14.68 11.08 14.80
N ARG A 76 14.34 12.33 15.13
CA ARG A 76 13.86 13.34 14.16
C ARG A 76 14.93 13.74 13.14
N ALA A 77 16.20 13.47 13.39
CA ALA A 77 17.25 13.75 12.41
C ALA A 77 17.21 12.80 11.21
N GLY A 78 16.72 11.56 11.40
CA GLY A 78 16.63 10.54 10.34
C GLY A 78 15.25 10.37 9.72
N VAL A 79 14.19 10.81 10.41
CA VAL A 79 12.80 10.63 10.00
C VAL A 79 12.23 11.93 9.43
N PHE A 80 11.52 11.84 8.30
CA PHE A 80 10.80 12.96 7.71
C PHE A 80 9.34 13.00 8.17
N GLU A 81 8.67 11.85 8.26
CA GLU A 81 7.33 11.76 8.84
C GLU A 81 7.18 10.39 9.49
N CYS A 82 6.42 10.33 10.58
CA CYS A 82 6.22 9.09 11.32
C CYS A 82 4.75 8.71 11.45
N LYS A 83 4.05 8.63 10.33
CA LYS A 83 2.71 8.04 10.26
C LYS A 83 2.83 6.52 10.14
N TRP A 84 2.18 5.79 11.05
CA TRP A 84 2.21 4.32 11.05
C TRP A 84 1.28 3.75 9.98
N GLU A 85 1.89 3.13 8.99
CA GLU A 85 1.26 2.53 7.82
C GLU A 85 1.74 1.10 7.68
N VAL A 86 0.84 0.13 7.77
CA VAL A 86 1.21 -1.30 7.67
C VAL A 86 1.87 -1.62 6.33
N ASP A 87 1.49 -0.91 5.26
CA ASP A 87 2.06 -1.07 3.92
C ASP A 87 3.51 -0.57 3.81
N SER A 88 3.97 0.32 4.69
CA SER A 88 5.36 0.78 4.69
C SER A 88 6.32 -0.38 4.98
N LEU A 89 6.00 -1.23 5.97
CA LEU A 89 6.78 -2.44 6.25
C LEU A 89 6.53 -3.55 5.23
N ALA A 90 5.29 -3.67 4.74
CA ALA A 90 4.98 -4.63 3.68
C ALA A 90 5.78 -4.32 2.40
N SER A 91 5.99 -3.05 2.08
CA SER A 91 6.75 -2.59 0.90
C SER A 91 8.22 -2.97 0.98
N PHE A 92 8.83 -2.93 2.17
CA PHE A 92 10.20 -3.41 2.38
C PHE A 92 10.34 -4.92 2.13
N LEU A 93 9.39 -5.70 2.66
CA LEU A 93 9.35 -7.14 2.44
C LEU A 93 9.09 -7.49 0.97
N GLU A 94 8.17 -6.77 0.31
CA GLU A 94 7.86 -6.92 -1.12
C GLU A 94 9.07 -6.61 -1.99
N LEU A 95 9.75 -5.47 -1.76
CA LEU A 95 10.95 -5.10 -2.51
C LEU A 95 12.06 -6.16 -2.38
N SER A 96 12.24 -6.69 -1.16
CA SER A 96 13.21 -7.75 -0.89
C SER A 96 12.88 -9.03 -1.65
N ARG A 97 11.60 -9.43 -1.58
CA ARG A 97 11.04 -10.59 -2.28
C ARG A 97 11.23 -10.48 -3.79
N ASP A 98 10.84 -9.34 -4.37
CA ASP A 98 10.87 -9.11 -5.82
C ASP A 98 12.30 -9.12 -6.36
N TYR A 99 13.24 -8.51 -5.62
CA TYR A 99 14.67 -8.60 -5.94
C TYR A 99 15.18 -10.05 -5.89
N TYR A 100 14.86 -10.76 -4.81
CA TYR A 100 15.32 -12.13 -4.61
C TYR A 100 14.83 -13.08 -5.71
N PHE A 101 13.55 -13.08 -6.03
CA PHE A 101 13.01 -13.98 -7.05
C PHE A 101 13.46 -13.62 -8.48
N SER A 102 13.85 -12.37 -8.73
CA SER A 102 14.35 -11.96 -10.05
C SER A 102 15.84 -12.26 -10.24
N THR A 103 16.61 -12.32 -9.16
CA THR A 103 18.09 -12.36 -9.22
C THR A 103 18.72 -13.59 -8.58
N HIS A 104 18.02 -14.24 -7.65
CA HIS A 104 18.52 -15.31 -6.78
C HIS A 104 19.79 -14.93 -5.98
N ASP A 105 20.03 -13.63 -5.76
CA ASP A 105 21.21 -13.11 -5.06
C ASP A 105 21.06 -13.24 -3.53
N ILE A 106 21.16 -14.48 -3.03
CA ILE A 106 21.10 -14.78 -1.59
C ILE A 106 22.32 -14.22 -0.84
N GLU A 107 23.48 -14.13 -1.51
CA GLU A 107 24.71 -13.60 -0.91
C GLU A 107 24.54 -12.15 -0.46
N PHE A 108 23.80 -11.34 -1.21
CA PHE A 108 23.46 -9.97 -0.81
C PHE A 108 22.79 -9.93 0.57
N PHE A 109 21.81 -10.81 0.80
CA PHE A 109 21.09 -10.89 2.07
C PHE A 109 21.94 -11.51 3.20
N ALA A 110 22.88 -12.38 2.86
CA ALA A 110 23.79 -13.02 3.81
C ALA A 110 24.93 -12.11 4.30
N ARG A 111 25.33 -11.10 3.50
CA ARG A 111 26.37 -10.12 3.89
C ARG A 111 25.89 -9.28 5.08
N GLN A 112 26.81 -8.93 5.98
CA GLN A 112 26.54 -8.43 7.34
C GLN A 112 25.31 -7.51 7.48
N GLY A 113 24.17 -8.10 7.88
CA GLY A 113 23.54 -7.84 9.17
C GLY A 113 22.24 -7.04 9.23
N ASN A 114 21.90 -6.23 8.22
CA ASN A 114 20.75 -5.32 8.36
C ASN A 114 19.42 -5.96 7.93
N TRP A 115 19.40 -6.84 6.92
CA TRP A 115 18.13 -7.36 6.41
C TRP A 115 17.40 -8.24 7.44
N THR A 116 18.05 -9.30 7.96
CA THR A 116 17.41 -10.19 8.94
C THR A 116 17.04 -9.43 10.22
N GLY A 117 17.87 -8.47 10.65
CA GLY A 117 17.54 -7.58 11.76
C GLY A 117 16.28 -6.73 11.48
N ALA A 118 16.19 -6.14 10.29
CA ALA A 118 15.02 -5.38 9.86
C ALA A 118 13.77 -6.27 9.78
N VAL A 119 13.88 -7.49 9.26
CA VAL A 119 12.75 -8.44 9.22
C VAL A 119 12.28 -8.81 10.63
N ARG A 120 13.18 -9.09 11.57
CA ARG A 120 12.81 -9.30 12.98
C ARG A 120 12.09 -8.07 13.54
N ARG A 121 12.56 -6.86 13.22
CA ARG A 121 11.90 -5.61 13.60
C ARG A 121 10.52 -5.45 12.97
N VAL A 122 10.33 -5.85 11.71
CA VAL A 122 9.01 -5.88 11.07
C VAL A 122 8.06 -6.81 11.80
N VAL A 123 8.50 -8.02 12.11
CA VAL A 123 7.69 -9.01 12.85
C VAL A 123 7.36 -8.47 14.25
N GLU A 124 8.31 -7.89 14.96
CA GLU A 124 8.10 -7.28 16.29
C GLU A 124 7.04 -6.16 16.25
N VAL A 125 7.21 -5.18 15.36
CA VAL A 125 6.27 -4.06 15.21
C VAL A 125 4.89 -4.55 14.78
N GLY A 126 4.84 -5.42 13.76
CA GLY A 126 3.59 -6.00 13.28
C GLY A 126 2.86 -6.76 14.38
N ARG A 127 3.55 -7.59 15.16
CA ARG A 127 2.96 -8.33 16.29
C ARG A 127 2.49 -7.39 17.40
N GLY A 128 3.23 -6.33 17.69
CA GLY A 128 2.80 -5.27 18.61
C GLY A 128 1.48 -4.64 18.18
N MET A 129 1.35 -4.32 16.89
CA MET A 129 0.15 -3.72 16.30
C MET A 129 -0.99 -4.72 16.01
N GLN A 130 -0.71 -6.03 16.00
CA GLN A 130 -1.71 -7.09 15.90
C GLN A 130 -2.32 -7.44 17.27
N ARG A 131 -1.46 -7.54 18.31
CA ARG A 131 -1.87 -7.94 19.67
C ARG A 131 -2.36 -6.77 20.51
N GLY A 132 -2.03 -5.54 20.13
CA GLY A 132 -2.49 -4.32 20.79
C GLY A 132 -3.99 -4.10 20.56
N THR A 133 -4.79 -4.29 21.60
CA THR A 133 -6.26 -4.15 21.56
C THR A 133 -6.68 -2.96 22.40
N THR A 134 -7.87 -2.41 22.18
CA THR A 134 -8.30 -1.23 22.97
C THR A 134 -8.66 -1.61 24.40
N TYR A 135 -9.29 -2.76 24.60
CA TYR A 135 -9.76 -3.21 25.91
C TYR A 135 -9.17 -4.56 26.28
N GLY A 136 -8.65 -4.66 27.50
CA GLY A 136 -8.23 -5.92 28.10
C GLY A 136 -9.43 -6.81 28.44
N ALA A 137 -9.15 -8.06 28.82
CA ALA A 137 -10.21 -9.01 29.21
C ALA A 137 -11.04 -8.56 30.41
N ASP A 138 -10.51 -7.67 31.25
CA ASP A 138 -11.19 -7.04 32.38
C ASP A 138 -11.90 -5.72 32.03
N GLY A 139 -11.93 -5.34 30.75
CA GLY A 139 -12.56 -4.12 30.24
C GLY A 139 -11.74 -2.85 30.42
N ARG A 140 -10.52 -2.91 30.97
CA ARG A 140 -9.64 -1.73 31.07
C ARG A 140 -9.12 -1.31 29.70
N VAL A 141 -9.01 -0.01 29.49
CA VAL A 141 -8.35 0.54 28.30
C VAL A 141 -6.86 0.21 28.37
N LEU A 142 -6.35 -0.44 27.32
CA LEU A 142 -4.92 -0.72 27.15
C LEU A 142 -4.26 0.38 26.34
N GLY A 143 -2.98 0.63 26.61
CA GLY A 143 -2.17 1.54 25.80
C GLY A 143 -1.97 0.99 24.39
N SER A 144 -2.08 1.87 23.39
CA SER A 144 -1.69 1.56 22.03
C SER A 144 -0.16 1.53 21.92
N GLY A 145 0.40 0.55 21.21
CA GLY A 145 1.84 0.47 20.94
C GLY A 145 2.37 1.63 20.10
N TYR A 146 1.46 2.37 19.45
CA TYR A 146 1.75 3.58 18.69
C TYR A 146 0.67 4.64 18.94
N SER A 147 1.06 5.90 19.05
CA SER A 147 0.14 7.05 19.05
C SER A 147 0.69 8.20 18.23
N PHE A 148 -0.20 8.97 17.60
CA PHE A 148 0.18 10.12 16.77
C PHE A 148 -0.84 11.26 16.93
N ALA A 149 -0.36 12.48 17.10
CA ALA A 149 -1.18 13.68 17.05
C ALA A 149 -0.47 14.80 16.30
N ARG A 150 -1.22 15.48 15.43
CA ARG A 150 -0.81 16.66 14.68
C ARG A 150 -1.84 17.78 14.88
N MET A 151 -1.36 19.01 15.01
CA MET A 151 -2.21 20.21 15.03
C MET A 151 -2.55 20.61 13.60
N THR A 152 -3.79 20.38 13.18
CA THR A 152 -4.20 20.50 11.77
C THR A 152 -5.69 20.81 11.64
N THR A 153 -6.09 21.37 10.51
CA THR A 153 -7.49 21.58 10.12
C THR A 153 -8.06 20.43 9.29
N ARG A 154 -7.23 19.47 8.89
CA ARG A 154 -7.64 18.27 8.15
C ARG A 154 -7.83 17.10 9.12
N SER A 155 -9.03 16.56 9.21
CA SER A 155 -9.34 15.47 10.14
C SER A 155 -8.58 14.18 9.85
N THR A 156 -8.17 13.96 8.59
CA THR A 156 -7.38 12.78 8.20
C THR A 156 -5.89 12.90 8.54
N GLU A 157 -5.43 14.09 8.95
CA GLU A 157 -4.01 14.35 9.24
C GLU A 157 -3.66 14.14 10.73
N THR A 158 -4.57 13.60 11.54
CA THR A 158 -4.36 13.31 12.97
C THR A 158 -5.24 12.14 13.41
N LEU A 159 -4.97 11.54 14.57
CA LEU A 159 -5.73 10.40 15.08
C LEU A 159 -6.70 10.79 16.20
N ALA A 160 -7.88 10.17 16.21
CA ALA A 160 -8.85 10.29 17.30
C ALA A 160 -8.32 9.69 18.62
N ASN A 161 -9.06 9.90 19.71
CA ASN A 161 -8.79 9.32 21.04
C ASN A 161 -7.38 9.61 21.54
N ASP A 162 -7.02 10.89 21.62
CA ASP A 162 -5.72 11.39 22.08
C ASP A 162 -4.53 10.72 21.36
N GLY A 163 -4.69 10.51 20.06
CA GLY A 163 -3.68 9.95 19.19
C GLY A 163 -3.67 8.41 19.09
N ALA A 164 -4.59 7.70 19.75
CA ALA A 164 -4.65 6.23 19.70
C ALA A 164 -5.41 5.69 18.48
N GLY A 165 -6.17 6.54 17.76
CA GLY A 165 -7.08 6.14 16.69
C GLY A 165 -8.36 5.48 17.20
N SER A 166 -9.21 4.98 16.29
CA SER A 166 -10.48 4.32 16.65
C SER A 166 -10.26 3.05 17.49
N PRO A 167 -11.18 2.66 18.39
CA PRO A 167 -11.08 1.39 19.10
C PRO A 167 -11.00 0.17 18.16
N VAL A 168 -10.34 -0.89 18.60
CA VAL A 168 -10.26 -2.18 17.90
C VAL A 168 -10.48 -3.36 18.84
N ALA A 169 -11.14 -4.40 18.33
CA ALA A 169 -11.43 -5.63 19.05
C ALA A 169 -10.20 -6.53 19.22
N SER A 170 -10.27 -7.42 20.19
CA SER A 170 -9.24 -8.43 20.45
C SER A 170 -9.47 -9.71 19.65
N GLY A 171 -8.38 -10.46 19.43
CA GLY A 171 -8.44 -11.78 18.80
C GLY A 171 -8.84 -11.75 17.32
N THR A 172 -8.62 -10.63 16.62
CA THR A 172 -8.94 -10.52 15.19
C THR A 172 -7.90 -11.17 14.29
N GLY A 173 -6.64 -11.23 14.74
CA GLY A 173 -5.49 -11.64 13.91
C GLY A 173 -5.03 -10.55 12.94
N LEU A 174 -5.76 -9.45 12.81
CA LEU A 174 -5.44 -8.32 11.93
C LEU A 174 -4.42 -7.38 12.58
N VAL A 175 -3.57 -6.78 11.76
CA VAL A 175 -2.60 -5.76 12.16
C VAL A 175 -3.26 -4.39 12.02
N ARG A 176 -3.19 -3.57 13.07
CA ARG A 176 -3.64 -2.18 13.01
C ARG A 176 -2.76 -1.38 12.05
N SER A 177 -3.36 -0.52 11.24
CA SER A 177 -2.73 0.57 10.50
C SER A 177 -3.33 1.87 11.02
N ALA A 178 -2.50 2.82 11.43
CA ALA A 178 -3.04 4.11 11.90
C ALA A 178 -3.46 4.96 10.70
N PHE A 179 -2.65 4.91 9.64
CA PHE A 179 -2.86 5.63 8.38
C PHE A 179 -2.96 4.64 7.21
N ARG A 180 -3.52 5.13 6.11
CA ARG A 180 -3.66 4.49 4.80
C ARG A 180 -2.40 4.75 3.96
N PRO A 181 -2.24 4.06 2.81
CA PRO A 181 -1.21 4.43 1.84
C PRO A 181 -1.40 5.80 1.18
N SER A 182 -2.51 6.50 1.46
CA SER A 182 -2.72 7.92 1.12
C SER A 182 -2.18 8.88 2.17
N ASP A 183 -1.52 8.37 3.21
CA ASP A 183 -1.11 9.09 4.42
C ASP A 183 -2.30 9.67 5.25
N ASP A 184 -3.54 9.33 4.89
CA ASP A 184 -4.76 9.70 5.65
C ASP A 184 -5.03 8.71 6.79
N ALA A 185 -5.50 9.21 7.93
CA ALA A 185 -5.92 8.40 9.06
C ALA A 185 -7.01 7.40 8.65
N THR A 186 -6.86 6.16 9.11
CA THR A 186 -7.90 5.15 8.97
C THR A 186 -9.14 5.54 9.79
N THR A 187 -10.33 5.18 9.29
CA THR A 187 -11.57 5.31 10.08
C THR A 187 -11.68 4.16 11.08
N TYR A 188 -11.46 2.94 10.60
CA TYR A 188 -11.20 1.78 11.45
C TYR A 188 -9.81 1.21 11.18
N GLN A 189 -9.06 0.95 12.25
CA GLN A 189 -7.62 0.70 12.13
C GLN A 189 -7.26 -0.65 11.51
N PHE A 190 -8.18 -1.60 11.31
CA PHE A 190 -7.86 -2.79 10.52
C PHE A 190 -8.11 -2.51 9.03
N LEU A 191 -7.14 -1.86 8.40
CA LEU A 191 -7.10 -1.62 6.97
C LEU A 191 -6.91 -2.96 6.24
N VAL A 192 -7.97 -3.42 5.56
CA VAL A 192 -8.00 -4.74 4.91
C VAL A 192 -6.98 -4.85 3.78
N PRO A 193 -6.88 -3.93 2.79
CA PRO A 193 -5.88 -4.07 1.73
C PRO A 193 -4.43 -3.96 2.24
N GLY A 194 -4.20 -3.18 3.30
CA GLY A 194 -2.90 -3.14 3.99
C GLY A 194 -2.53 -4.50 4.61
N ASN A 195 -3.49 -5.15 5.27
CA ASN A 195 -3.31 -6.51 5.81
C ASN A 195 -3.13 -7.56 4.70
N MET A 196 -3.83 -7.44 3.58
CA MET A 196 -3.63 -8.30 2.39
C MET A 196 -2.19 -8.22 1.88
N MET A 197 -1.68 -7.00 1.69
CA MET A 197 -0.29 -6.79 1.26
C MET A 197 0.69 -7.36 2.27
N PHE A 198 0.48 -7.07 3.56
CA PHE A 198 1.39 -7.49 4.63
C PHE A 198 1.51 -9.01 4.73
N CYS A 199 0.38 -9.75 4.69
CA CYS A 199 0.44 -11.21 4.77
C CYS A 199 1.14 -11.83 3.55
N VAL A 200 0.93 -11.28 2.35
CA VAL A 200 1.59 -11.77 1.14
C VAL A 200 3.09 -11.48 1.19
N ALA A 201 3.47 -10.27 1.60
CA ALA A 201 4.86 -9.87 1.70
C ALA A 201 5.63 -10.70 2.76
N LEU A 202 5.01 -10.98 3.91
CA LEU A 202 5.55 -11.89 4.92
C LEU A 202 5.80 -13.29 4.37
N ALA A 203 4.82 -13.89 3.69
CA ALA A 203 4.96 -15.23 3.13
C ALA A 203 6.06 -15.29 2.06
N GLY A 204 6.12 -14.27 1.18
CA GLY A 204 7.14 -14.19 0.14
C GLY A 204 8.56 -14.00 0.69
N ALA A 205 8.73 -13.09 1.65
CA ALA A 205 10.04 -12.82 2.26
C ALA A 205 10.52 -13.95 3.20
N ALA A 206 9.61 -14.78 3.71
CA ALA A 206 9.98 -15.94 4.53
C ALA A 206 10.86 -16.95 3.77
N VAL A 207 10.76 -17.01 2.44
CA VAL A 207 11.64 -17.85 1.60
C VAL A 207 13.10 -17.38 1.72
N ILE A 208 13.34 -16.07 1.71
CA ILE A 208 14.68 -15.50 1.88
C ILE A 208 15.23 -15.87 3.27
N ALA A 209 14.42 -15.74 4.32
CA ALA A 209 14.84 -16.13 5.67
C ALA A 209 15.19 -17.62 5.77
N GLU A 210 14.39 -18.49 5.13
CA GLU A 210 14.67 -19.94 5.08
C GLU A 210 16.00 -20.24 4.37
N ASP A 211 16.25 -19.59 3.23
CA ASP A 211 17.48 -19.77 2.44
C ASP A 211 18.73 -19.19 3.13
N LEU A 212 18.55 -18.24 4.05
CA LEU A 212 19.60 -17.76 4.96
C LEU A 212 19.86 -18.69 6.16
N GLY A 213 19.06 -19.76 6.32
CA GLY A 213 19.13 -20.66 7.48
C GLY A 213 18.37 -20.16 8.72
N GLU A 214 17.60 -19.08 8.60
CA GLU A 214 16.80 -18.47 9.68
C GLU A 214 15.44 -19.16 9.82
N GLN A 215 15.46 -20.48 10.09
CA GLN A 215 14.29 -21.36 10.06
C GLN A 215 13.19 -20.93 11.04
N GLU A 216 13.55 -20.50 12.25
CA GLU A 216 12.60 -20.03 13.26
C GLU A 216 11.88 -18.76 12.80
N LEU A 217 12.64 -17.79 12.28
CA LEU A 217 12.09 -16.54 11.75
C LEU A 217 11.18 -16.79 10.54
N ALA A 218 11.60 -17.64 9.60
CA ALA A 218 10.78 -18.02 8.45
C ALA A 218 9.46 -18.69 8.90
N GLY A 219 9.54 -19.58 9.90
CA GLY A 219 8.36 -20.20 10.51
C GLY A 219 7.41 -19.18 11.15
N GLU A 220 7.93 -18.22 11.89
CA GLU A 220 7.15 -17.15 12.51
C GLU A 220 6.48 -16.25 11.46
N MET A 221 7.21 -15.84 10.42
CA MET A 221 6.66 -15.03 9.32
C MET A 221 5.50 -15.73 8.61
N ARG A 222 5.64 -17.04 8.32
CA ARG A 222 4.58 -17.85 7.70
C ARG A 222 3.37 -18.01 8.62
N ALA A 223 3.60 -18.23 9.92
CA ALA A 223 2.51 -18.31 10.90
C ALA A 223 1.76 -16.98 10.99
N PHE A 224 2.48 -15.86 11.07
CA PHE A 224 1.89 -14.54 11.12
C PHE A 224 1.09 -14.22 9.85
N SER A 225 1.63 -14.54 8.67
CA SER A 225 0.92 -14.43 7.40
C SER A 225 -0.41 -15.19 7.41
N ARG A 226 -0.43 -16.44 7.89
CA ARG A 226 -1.66 -17.23 8.00
C ARG A 226 -2.67 -16.62 8.95
N GLU A 227 -2.25 -16.19 10.14
CA GLU A 227 -3.14 -15.56 11.11
C GLU A 227 -3.80 -14.28 10.57
N VAL A 228 -3.03 -13.45 9.85
CA VAL A 228 -3.58 -12.24 9.21
C VAL A 228 -4.58 -12.61 8.12
N ARG A 229 -4.28 -13.63 7.29
CA ARG A 229 -5.19 -14.10 6.24
C ARG A 229 -6.50 -14.64 6.84
N GLU A 230 -6.42 -15.48 7.88
CA GLU A 230 -7.58 -15.97 8.63
C GLU A 230 -8.40 -14.82 9.24
N GLY A 231 -7.72 -13.78 9.75
CA GLY A 231 -8.34 -12.55 10.23
C GLY A 231 -9.10 -11.80 9.13
N ILE A 232 -8.52 -11.68 7.93
CA ILE A 232 -9.20 -11.04 6.79
C ILE A 232 -10.44 -11.86 6.37
N GLU A 233 -10.32 -13.18 6.29
CA GLU A 233 -11.45 -14.05 5.93
C GLU A 233 -12.61 -13.95 6.93
N LYS A 234 -12.29 -13.84 8.22
CA LYS A 234 -13.28 -13.78 9.30
C LYS A 234 -13.91 -12.41 9.49
N PHE A 235 -13.12 -11.34 9.40
CA PHE A 235 -13.56 -9.98 9.76
C PHE A 235 -13.58 -9.02 8.57
N GLY A 236 -12.74 -9.23 7.57
CA GLY A 236 -12.64 -8.38 6.38
C GLY A 236 -13.61 -8.74 5.26
N VAL A 237 -14.21 -9.94 5.26
CA VAL A 237 -15.26 -10.33 4.31
C VAL A 237 -16.64 -10.12 4.94
N VAL A 238 -17.45 -9.27 4.32
CA VAL A 238 -18.75 -8.84 4.84
C VAL A 238 -19.86 -9.07 3.82
N GLU A 239 -21.08 -9.31 4.32
CA GLU A 239 -22.26 -9.45 3.47
C GLU A 239 -22.91 -8.09 3.21
N VAL A 240 -23.14 -7.77 1.94
CA VAL A 240 -23.78 -6.53 1.49
C VAL A 240 -24.98 -6.83 0.60
N VAL A 241 -25.83 -5.82 0.41
CA VAL A 241 -26.93 -5.89 -0.57
C VAL A 241 -26.34 -5.75 -1.98
N GLY A 242 -26.67 -6.70 -2.85
CA GLY A 242 -26.22 -6.77 -4.23
C GLY A 242 -26.76 -5.64 -5.11
N GLU A 243 -26.32 -5.61 -6.37
CA GLU A 243 -26.68 -4.56 -7.33
C GLU A 243 -28.18 -4.45 -7.59
N ASP A 244 -28.87 -5.59 -7.57
CA ASP A 244 -30.32 -5.71 -7.73
C ASP A 244 -31.14 -5.19 -6.53
N GLY A 245 -30.48 -4.81 -5.43
CA GLY A 245 -31.13 -4.30 -4.22
C GLY A 245 -31.79 -5.37 -3.35
N VAL A 246 -31.71 -6.66 -3.72
CA VAL A 246 -32.41 -7.76 -3.04
C VAL A 246 -31.45 -8.87 -2.65
N SER A 247 -30.55 -9.27 -3.55
CA SER A 247 -29.57 -10.32 -3.31
C SER A 247 -28.58 -9.92 -2.21
N LYS A 248 -27.94 -10.94 -1.62
CA LYS A 248 -26.82 -10.79 -0.71
C LYS A 248 -25.55 -11.27 -1.40
N GLU A 249 -24.49 -10.46 -1.34
CA GLU A 249 -23.18 -10.82 -1.87
C GLU A 249 -22.10 -10.57 -0.82
N LYS A 250 -21.01 -11.35 -0.89
CA LYS A 250 -19.84 -11.15 -0.03
C LYS A 250 -18.85 -10.25 -0.74
N VAL A 251 -18.34 -9.25 -0.02
CA VAL A 251 -17.31 -8.34 -0.49
C VAL A 251 -16.24 -8.16 0.57
N TYR A 252 -15.05 -7.73 0.17
CA TYR A 252 -14.06 -7.22 1.10
C TYR A 252 -14.45 -5.82 1.57
N ALA A 253 -14.43 -5.60 2.87
CA ALA A 253 -14.46 -4.28 3.47
C ALA A 253 -13.13 -3.56 3.23
N TYR A 254 -13.14 -2.23 3.20
CA TYR A 254 -11.90 -1.44 3.14
C TYR A 254 -11.23 -1.37 4.51
N GLU A 255 -12.03 -1.11 5.56
CA GLU A 255 -11.57 -1.04 6.94
C GLU A 255 -12.59 -1.69 7.88
N VAL A 256 -12.12 -2.34 8.95
CA VAL A 256 -12.95 -2.92 10.00
C VAL A 256 -12.38 -2.65 11.39
N ASP A 257 -13.21 -2.73 12.43
CA ASP A 257 -12.78 -2.57 13.83
C ASP A 257 -12.76 -3.88 14.63
N GLY A 258 -13.33 -4.96 14.07
CA GLY A 258 -13.52 -6.25 14.73
C GLY A 258 -14.67 -6.30 15.75
N PHE A 259 -15.32 -5.17 16.05
CA PHE A 259 -16.57 -5.09 16.81
C PHE A 259 -17.82 -5.15 15.91
N GLY A 260 -17.65 -4.98 14.60
CA GLY A 260 -18.72 -4.98 13.59
C GLY A 260 -18.82 -3.68 12.80
N GLY A 261 -17.99 -2.68 13.11
CA GLY A 261 -17.80 -1.50 12.29
C GLY A 261 -17.09 -1.85 10.98
N VAL A 262 -17.62 -1.30 9.89
CA VAL A 262 -17.18 -1.59 8.52
C VAL A 262 -17.19 -0.31 7.70
N VAL A 263 -16.12 -0.07 6.94
CA VAL A 263 -16.08 0.90 5.84
C VAL A 263 -16.15 0.14 4.51
N LEU A 264 -17.14 0.48 3.68
CA LEU A 264 -17.28 -0.05 2.33
C LEU A 264 -16.86 1.01 1.30
N GLY A 265 -15.96 0.66 0.40
CA GLY A 265 -15.40 1.56 -0.62
C GLY A 265 -14.01 1.10 -1.02
N ASP A 266 -13.25 1.99 -1.65
CA ASP A 266 -11.79 1.83 -1.86
C ASP A 266 -11.14 3.20 -2.00
N ASP A 267 -9.82 3.20 -1.88
CA ASP A 267 -8.95 4.34 -2.15
C ASP A 267 -8.05 4.02 -3.34
N ALA A 268 -7.59 5.04 -4.07
CA ALA A 268 -6.72 4.84 -5.22
C ALA A 268 -5.26 4.50 -4.88
N ASN A 269 -4.79 4.86 -3.67
CA ASN A 269 -3.43 4.57 -3.23
C ASN A 269 -3.24 3.06 -2.99
N LEU A 270 -2.05 2.54 -3.34
CA LEU A 270 -1.74 1.12 -3.19
C LEU A 270 -1.01 0.86 -1.86
N PRO A 271 -1.40 -0.18 -1.09
CA PRO A 271 -2.35 -1.22 -1.45
C PRO A 271 -3.83 -0.79 -1.33
N SER A 272 -4.59 -1.09 -2.38
CA SER A 272 -6.05 -0.93 -2.45
C SER A 272 -6.74 -2.28 -2.61
N LEU A 273 -8.05 -2.35 -2.37
CA LEU A 273 -8.82 -3.58 -2.62
C LEU A 273 -8.81 -3.94 -4.11
N LEU A 274 -8.87 -2.94 -5.00
CA LEU A 274 -8.75 -3.15 -6.45
C LEU A 274 -7.44 -3.87 -6.81
N SER A 275 -6.35 -3.56 -6.11
CA SER A 275 -5.01 -4.13 -6.36
C SER A 275 -4.77 -5.53 -5.79
N ALA A 276 -5.73 -6.13 -5.10
CA ALA A 276 -5.57 -7.42 -4.43
C ALA A 276 -5.02 -8.55 -5.34
N PRO A 277 -5.42 -8.68 -6.61
CA PRO A 277 -4.84 -9.68 -7.51
C PRO A 277 -3.41 -9.36 -7.93
N VAL A 278 -3.09 -8.09 -8.21
CA VAL A 278 -1.75 -7.67 -8.60
C VAL A 278 -0.75 -7.90 -7.46
N MET A 279 -1.18 -7.75 -6.21
CA MET A 279 -0.37 -8.09 -5.04
C MET A 279 -0.16 -9.60 -4.86
N GLY A 280 -0.93 -10.44 -5.55
CA GLY A 280 -0.94 -11.89 -5.36
C GLY A 280 -1.72 -12.36 -4.13
N TYR A 281 -2.63 -11.55 -3.59
CA TYR A 281 -3.43 -11.94 -2.42
C TYR A 281 -4.52 -12.94 -2.80
N VAL A 282 -5.24 -12.66 -3.89
CA VAL A 282 -6.40 -13.42 -4.38
C VAL A 282 -6.35 -13.52 -5.90
N ALA A 283 -6.94 -14.56 -6.49
CA ALA A 283 -7.07 -14.65 -7.94
C ALA A 283 -8.01 -13.55 -8.48
N GLY A 284 -7.71 -13.01 -9.66
CA GLY A 284 -8.60 -12.05 -10.32
C GLY A 284 -10.00 -12.61 -10.58
N SER A 285 -10.17 -13.92 -10.69
CA SER A 285 -11.46 -14.58 -10.89
C SER A 285 -12.22 -14.90 -9.60
N ASP A 286 -11.68 -14.57 -8.43
CA ASP A 286 -12.34 -14.88 -7.15
C ASP A 286 -13.70 -14.17 -7.04
N PRO A 287 -14.77 -14.86 -6.63
CA PRO A 287 -16.11 -14.29 -6.61
C PRO A 287 -16.29 -13.14 -5.61
N VAL A 288 -15.59 -13.18 -4.46
CA VAL A 288 -15.63 -12.10 -3.46
C VAL A 288 -14.88 -10.89 -4.00
N TYR A 289 -13.70 -11.09 -4.60
CA TYR A 289 -12.97 -10.03 -5.27
C TYR A 289 -13.79 -9.41 -6.41
N GLN A 290 -14.42 -10.21 -7.27
CA GLN A 290 -15.22 -9.70 -8.38
C GLN A 290 -16.43 -8.89 -7.92
N ALA A 291 -17.12 -9.33 -6.86
CA ALA A 291 -18.18 -8.54 -6.22
C ALA A 291 -17.65 -7.23 -5.63
N THR A 292 -16.49 -7.29 -4.99
CA THR A 292 -15.80 -6.11 -4.45
C THR A 292 -15.43 -5.14 -5.59
N ARG A 293 -14.80 -5.62 -6.66
CA ARG A 293 -14.36 -4.84 -7.83
C ARG A 293 -15.52 -4.09 -8.49
N ARG A 294 -16.65 -4.76 -8.73
CA ARG A 294 -17.86 -4.10 -9.26
C ARG A 294 -18.33 -2.96 -8.37
N ARG A 295 -18.35 -3.17 -7.05
CA ARG A 295 -18.73 -2.15 -6.08
C ARG A 295 -17.76 -0.96 -6.10
N ILE A 296 -16.45 -1.23 -6.13
CA ILE A 296 -15.39 -0.22 -6.13
C ILE A 296 -15.49 0.70 -7.35
N LEU A 297 -15.74 0.12 -8.52
CA LEU A 297 -15.83 0.81 -9.80
C LEU A 297 -17.26 1.30 -10.11
N SER A 298 -17.99 1.70 -9.07
CA SER A 298 -19.36 2.19 -9.18
C SER A 298 -19.63 3.28 -8.16
N ARG A 299 -20.77 3.98 -8.30
CA ARG A 299 -21.27 4.98 -7.33
C ARG A 299 -21.55 4.42 -5.93
N ARG A 300 -21.41 3.11 -5.71
CA ARG A 300 -21.49 2.48 -4.39
C ARG A 300 -20.19 2.64 -3.58
N ASN A 301 -19.10 3.03 -4.22
CA ASN A 301 -17.89 3.52 -3.56
C ASN A 301 -18.02 5.05 -3.37
N PRO A 302 -17.97 5.57 -2.13
CA PRO A 302 -18.10 7.00 -1.86
C PRO A 302 -17.05 7.88 -2.54
N TYR A 303 -15.89 7.31 -2.88
CA TYR A 303 -14.81 8.02 -3.56
C TYR A 303 -14.71 7.66 -5.04
N TYR A 304 -15.71 6.99 -5.63
CA TYR A 304 -15.81 6.85 -7.07
C TYR A 304 -16.34 8.15 -7.68
N ALA A 305 -15.49 8.86 -8.41
CA ALA A 305 -15.88 10.00 -9.22
C ALA A 305 -16.43 9.52 -10.55
N ASP A 306 -17.60 10.02 -10.93
CA ASP A 306 -18.33 9.63 -12.13
C ASP A 306 -18.61 10.85 -13.01
N GLY A 307 -17.54 11.46 -13.51
CA GLY A 307 -17.61 12.67 -14.33
C GLY A 307 -17.59 12.39 -15.83
N GLU A 308 -17.68 13.45 -16.64
CA GLU A 308 -17.63 13.38 -18.10
C GLU A 308 -16.20 13.24 -18.64
N VAL A 309 -15.23 13.87 -17.98
CA VAL A 309 -13.81 13.85 -18.36
C VAL A 309 -13.17 12.53 -17.94
N VAL A 310 -13.34 12.16 -16.67
CA VAL A 310 -12.74 10.96 -16.10
C VAL A 310 -13.65 10.35 -15.04
N ARG A 311 -13.67 9.02 -14.99
CA ARG A 311 -14.42 8.21 -14.03
C ARG A 311 -13.50 7.19 -13.39
N GLY A 312 -13.53 7.06 -12.08
CA GLY A 312 -12.61 6.17 -11.39
C GLY A 312 -12.57 6.43 -9.88
N VAL A 313 -11.67 5.72 -9.21
CA VAL A 313 -11.52 5.83 -7.76
C VAL A 313 -10.61 7.02 -7.43
N GLY A 314 -11.05 7.83 -6.47
CA GLY A 314 -10.29 8.93 -5.90
C GLY A 314 -9.76 8.59 -4.51
N SER A 315 -9.60 9.64 -3.70
CA SER A 315 -9.21 9.53 -2.31
C SER A 315 -9.81 10.69 -1.50
N PRO A 316 -10.17 10.49 -0.21
CA PRO A 316 -10.42 11.61 0.71
C PRO A 316 -9.29 12.64 0.72
N HIS A 317 -8.05 12.22 0.44
CA HIS A 317 -6.88 13.09 0.40
C HIS A 317 -7.07 14.31 -0.51
N THR A 318 -7.69 14.10 -1.66
CA THR A 318 -7.97 15.15 -2.67
C THR A 318 -9.42 15.61 -2.66
N GLY A 319 -10.28 14.90 -1.92
CA GLY A 319 -11.71 15.14 -1.79
C GLY A 319 -12.55 14.44 -2.86
N PRO A 320 -13.89 14.39 -2.68
CA PRO A 320 -14.81 13.78 -3.62
C PRO A 320 -14.80 14.43 -5.01
N GLY A 321 -15.16 13.67 -6.03
CA GLY A 321 -15.28 14.17 -7.41
C GLY A 321 -13.97 14.19 -8.20
N LYS A 322 -12.85 13.78 -7.60
CA LYS A 322 -11.55 13.67 -8.26
C LYS A 322 -11.13 12.22 -8.40
N VAL A 323 -10.65 11.86 -9.58
CA VAL A 323 -10.09 10.53 -9.89
C VAL A 323 -8.58 10.59 -9.74
N TRP A 324 -8.01 9.57 -9.12
CA TRP A 324 -6.56 9.35 -9.19
C TRP A 324 -6.29 8.40 -10.35
N PRO A 325 -5.51 8.81 -11.38
CA PRO A 325 -5.24 7.97 -12.56
C PRO A 325 -4.63 6.60 -12.23
N MET A 326 -3.94 6.47 -11.09
CA MET A 326 -3.46 5.17 -10.62
C MET A 326 -4.59 4.14 -10.43
N SER A 327 -5.80 4.56 -10.06
CA SER A 327 -6.95 3.65 -9.97
C SER A 327 -7.36 3.09 -11.34
N LEU A 328 -7.28 3.90 -12.39
CA LEU A 328 -7.52 3.47 -13.77
C LEU A 328 -6.43 2.52 -14.25
N VAL A 329 -5.17 2.79 -13.90
CA VAL A 329 -4.06 1.88 -14.17
C VAL A 329 -4.31 0.53 -13.49
N MET A 330 -4.72 0.53 -12.22
CA MET A 330 -5.01 -0.70 -11.51
C MET A 330 -6.27 -1.42 -12.03
N GLN A 331 -7.27 -0.67 -12.50
CA GLN A 331 -8.44 -1.21 -13.19
C GLN A 331 -8.03 -1.98 -14.45
N ILE A 332 -7.10 -1.43 -15.25
CA ILE A 332 -6.54 -2.07 -16.44
C ILE A 332 -5.75 -3.33 -16.07
N MET A 333 -4.85 -3.23 -15.09
CA MET A 333 -3.99 -4.35 -14.65
C MET A 333 -4.78 -5.51 -14.03
N THR A 334 -6.05 -5.30 -13.69
CA THR A 334 -6.94 -6.31 -13.09
C THR A 334 -8.13 -6.67 -13.97
N SER A 335 -8.12 -6.25 -15.25
CA SER A 335 -9.17 -6.57 -16.22
C SER A 335 -8.66 -7.52 -17.30
N GLU A 336 -9.54 -8.43 -17.73
CA GLU A 336 -9.37 -9.23 -18.94
C GLU A 336 -10.27 -8.77 -20.08
N ASP A 337 -11.13 -7.77 -19.85
CA ASP A 337 -12.04 -7.19 -20.83
C ASP A 337 -11.34 -6.08 -21.64
N ASP A 338 -11.16 -6.33 -22.94
CA ASP A 338 -10.49 -5.41 -23.86
C ASP A 338 -11.22 -4.07 -23.97
N GLU A 339 -12.55 -4.03 -23.88
CA GLU A 339 -13.32 -2.77 -23.93
C GLU A 339 -13.12 -1.95 -22.65
N GLU A 340 -13.07 -2.61 -21.49
CA GLU A 340 -12.77 -1.94 -20.22
C GLU A 340 -11.36 -1.34 -20.24
N ILE A 341 -10.37 -2.12 -20.69
CA ILE A 341 -8.99 -1.67 -20.80
C ILE A 341 -8.87 -0.47 -21.76
N ARG A 342 -9.48 -0.58 -22.94
CA ARG A 342 -9.49 0.50 -23.95
C ARG A 342 -10.12 1.78 -23.40
N GLY A 343 -11.26 1.66 -22.71
CA GLY A 343 -11.95 2.79 -22.10
C GLY A 343 -11.11 3.49 -21.03
N ALA A 344 -10.43 2.73 -20.17
CA ALA A 344 -9.54 3.28 -19.15
C ALA A 344 -8.28 3.93 -19.75
N LEU A 345 -7.66 3.33 -20.77
CA LEU A 345 -6.52 3.91 -21.49
C LEU A 345 -6.88 5.26 -22.12
N LYS A 346 -8.04 5.32 -22.79
CA LYS A 346 -8.54 6.57 -23.40
C LYS A 346 -8.72 7.69 -22.36
N GLN A 347 -9.27 7.36 -21.18
CA GLN A 347 -9.43 8.32 -20.10
C GLN A 347 -8.09 8.84 -19.58
N ILE A 348 -7.11 7.96 -19.35
CA ILE A 348 -5.78 8.37 -18.88
C ILE A 348 -5.11 9.30 -19.91
N LEU A 349 -5.05 8.88 -21.18
CA LEU A 349 -4.36 9.65 -22.23
C LEU A 349 -5.08 10.97 -22.56
N GLY A 350 -6.41 11.02 -22.42
CA GLY A 350 -7.22 12.19 -22.65
C GLY A 350 -7.22 13.22 -21.51
N SER A 351 -6.65 12.89 -20.33
CA SER A 351 -6.74 13.73 -19.12
C SER A 351 -5.39 14.24 -18.61
N THR A 352 -4.33 14.17 -19.43
CA THR A 352 -2.97 14.60 -19.05
C THR A 352 -2.75 16.12 -19.03
N ASP A 353 -3.74 16.90 -19.47
CA ASP A 353 -3.66 18.36 -19.65
C ASP A 353 -2.47 18.80 -20.53
N GLY A 354 -2.12 17.97 -21.52
CA GLY A 354 -1.04 18.25 -22.47
C GLY A 354 0.38 17.99 -21.94
N LEU A 355 0.54 17.61 -20.68
CA LEU A 355 1.85 17.38 -20.06
C LEU A 355 2.46 16.03 -20.42
N GLY A 356 1.65 15.06 -20.86
CA GLY A 356 2.11 13.70 -21.14
C GLY A 356 2.59 12.94 -19.89
N LEU A 357 2.22 13.40 -18.70
CA LEU A 357 2.51 12.78 -17.40
C LEU A 357 1.22 12.40 -16.69
N ILE A 358 1.36 11.52 -15.70
CA ILE A 358 0.27 11.04 -14.86
C ILE A 358 0.22 11.88 -13.58
N HIS A 359 -0.90 12.59 -13.40
CA HIS A 359 -1.19 13.42 -12.23
C HIS A 359 -1.52 12.58 -11.00
N GLU A 360 -1.49 13.21 -9.82
CA GLU A 360 -2.02 12.60 -8.59
C GLU A 360 -3.54 12.45 -8.67
N SER A 361 -4.25 13.55 -8.92
CA SER A 361 -5.70 13.54 -9.09
C SER A 361 -6.14 14.47 -10.20
N ILE A 362 -7.33 14.21 -10.76
CA ILE A 362 -7.96 14.96 -11.84
C ILE A 362 -9.45 15.11 -11.51
N ASP A 363 -10.00 16.31 -11.64
CA ASP A 363 -11.44 16.53 -11.47
C ASP A 363 -12.25 15.78 -12.54
N GLY A 364 -13.29 15.06 -12.12
CA GLY A 364 -14.13 14.27 -13.02
C GLY A 364 -14.80 15.08 -14.13
N TRP A 365 -14.95 16.40 -13.95
CA TRP A 365 -15.67 17.29 -14.85
C TRP A 365 -14.77 18.33 -15.54
N ASP A 366 -13.49 18.43 -15.17
CA ASP A 366 -12.58 19.45 -15.69
C ASP A 366 -11.12 18.94 -15.73
N SER A 367 -10.62 18.58 -16.92
CA SER A 367 -9.28 18.03 -17.11
C SER A 367 -8.15 19.01 -16.76
N THR A 368 -8.46 20.30 -16.64
CA THR A 368 -7.48 21.35 -16.30
C THR A 368 -7.29 21.49 -14.78
N LYS A 369 -8.13 20.82 -13.98
CA LYS A 369 -8.05 20.80 -12.52
C LYS A 369 -7.43 19.49 -12.05
N TRP A 370 -6.12 19.52 -11.85
CA TRP A 370 -5.35 18.37 -11.37
C TRP A 370 -4.40 18.76 -10.23
N THR A 371 -3.85 17.74 -9.55
CA THR A 371 -2.82 17.92 -8.50
C THR A 371 -1.54 17.18 -8.86
N ARG A 372 -0.40 17.75 -8.44
CA ARG A 372 0.98 17.27 -8.65
C ARG A 372 1.35 17.02 -10.11
N GLU A 373 2.03 17.99 -10.71
CA GLU A 373 2.58 17.88 -12.07
C GLU A 373 3.67 16.81 -12.19
N TRP A 374 4.34 16.49 -11.08
CA TRP A 374 5.41 15.50 -11.02
C TRP A 374 5.13 14.46 -9.93
N PHE A 375 4.63 13.30 -10.36
CA PHE A 375 4.40 12.15 -9.50
C PHE A 375 5.05 10.89 -10.09
N SER A 376 6.31 10.66 -9.74
CA SER A 376 7.14 9.57 -10.30
C SER A 376 6.55 8.17 -10.07
N TRP A 377 5.87 7.95 -8.95
CA TRP A 377 5.19 6.68 -8.69
C TRP A 377 4.07 6.42 -9.71
N ALA A 378 3.17 7.37 -9.92
CA ALA A 378 2.08 7.22 -10.88
C ALA A 378 2.60 7.02 -12.31
N ASN A 379 3.64 7.77 -12.70
CA ASN A 379 4.32 7.60 -13.99
C ASN A 379 4.94 6.21 -14.16
N GLY A 380 5.64 5.72 -13.12
CA GLY A 380 6.24 4.38 -13.12
C GLY A 380 5.19 3.28 -13.23
N LEU A 381 4.11 3.38 -12.45
CA LEU A 381 3.00 2.42 -12.47
C LEU A 381 2.34 2.35 -13.86
N PHE A 382 2.13 3.50 -14.51
CA PHE A 382 1.66 3.52 -15.90
C PHE A 382 2.63 2.82 -16.86
N GLY A 383 3.94 3.07 -16.74
CA GLY A 383 4.96 2.38 -17.52
C GLY A 383 4.93 0.85 -17.32
N ALA A 384 4.79 0.41 -16.06
CA ALA A 384 4.67 -1.01 -15.72
C ALA A 384 3.43 -1.66 -16.37
N MET A 385 2.30 -0.95 -16.37
CA MET A 385 1.08 -1.39 -17.05
C MET A 385 1.27 -1.51 -18.57
N ILE A 386 2.00 -0.58 -19.21
CA ILE A 386 2.29 -0.70 -20.65
C ILE A 386 3.13 -1.94 -20.95
N VAL A 387 4.14 -2.23 -20.12
CA VAL A 387 4.96 -3.46 -20.25
C VAL A 387 4.13 -4.72 -20.04
N ASP A 388 3.19 -4.70 -19.10
CA ASP A 388 2.22 -5.78 -18.89
C ASP A 388 1.33 -5.99 -20.12
N LEU A 389 0.66 -4.93 -20.61
CA LEU A 389 -0.20 -5.00 -21.80
C LEU A 389 0.57 -5.45 -23.04
N ALA A 390 1.82 -5.06 -23.21
CA ALA A 390 2.65 -5.52 -24.32
C ALA A 390 2.83 -7.05 -24.32
N LYS A 391 2.78 -7.69 -23.15
CA LYS A 391 2.89 -9.16 -23.03
C LYS A 391 1.55 -9.87 -23.24
N ARG A 392 0.45 -9.35 -22.68
CA ARG A 392 -0.84 -10.07 -22.65
C ARG A 392 -1.90 -9.55 -23.62
N LYS A 393 -1.80 -8.29 -24.08
CA LYS A 393 -2.83 -7.57 -24.84
C LYS A 393 -2.23 -6.64 -25.91
N GLU A 394 -1.18 -7.08 -26.61
CA GLU A 394 -0.41 -6.26 -27.56
C GLU A 394 -1.29 -5.53 -28.60
N GLY A 395 -2.39 -6.15 -29.04
CA GLY A 395 -3.33 -5.57 -30.00
C GLY A 395 -3.88 -4.20 -29.57
N LEU A 396 -4.18 -4.03 -28.27
CA LEU A 396 -4.70 -2.77 -27.72
C LEU A 396 -3.68 -1.63 -27.85
N LEU A 397 -2.39 -1.93 -27.76
CA LEU A 397 -1.32 -0.92 -27.85
C LEU A 397 -1.08 -0.42 -29.28
N ARG A 398 -1.65 -1.09 -30.29
CA ARG A 398 -1.55 -0.68 -31.70
C ARG A 398 -2.67 0.28 -32.12
N GLU A 399 -3.64 0.52 -31.24
CA GLU A 399 -4.76 1.42 -31.50
C GLU A 399 -4.39 2.90 -31.28
N SER A 400 -5.16 3.82 -31.89
CA SER A 400 -5.03 5.27 -31.62
C SER A 400 -6.01 5.69 -30.54
N PHE A 401 -5.51 6.35 -29.50
CA PHE A 401 -6.31 6.86 -28.37
C PHE A 401 -6.43 8.39 -28.37
N GLN A 402 -5.77 9.05 -29.32
CA GLN A 402 -5.78 10.48 -29.59
C GLN A 402 -5.98 10.72 -31.08
#